data_AF-A0A5P0YWK0-F1
#
_entry.id   AF-A0A5P0YWK0-F1
#
_cell.length_a   1.000
_cell.length_b   1.000
_cell.length_c   1.000
_cell.angle_alpha   90.00
_cell.angle_beta   90.00
_cell.angle_gamma   90.00
#
_symmetry.space_group_name_H-M   'P 1'
#
loop_
_entity.id
_entity.type
_entity.pdbx_description
1 polymer ?
#
loop_
_entity_poly.entity_id
_entity_poly.type
_entity_poly.pdbx_seq_one_letter_code
_entity_poly.pdbx_strand_id
1 'polypeptide(L)'
;MRPTRFQDFALDLAKNSPDCGQARTLADTGVTKYPYGLSATASGREIQWQFIAQSRDGDKFTEPETITKAEQPISLEAVPDGGLPEERWFAELLARSGSEEITAFELWSPRPNNRKGHDGVTVFFADSARIYARVID
;
A
#
# COMPACT_ATOMS: atom_id res chain seq x y z
N MET A 1 1.46 8.24 -7.60
CA MET A 1 1.30 8.71 -6.20
C MET A 1 2.63 8.75 -5.44
N ARG A 2 2.99 9.90 -4.83
CA ARG A 2 4.20 10.05 -4.00
C ARG A 2 4.07 9.36 -2.63
N PRO A 3 5.19 8.91 -2.02
CA PRO A 3 5.15 8.11 -0.79
C PRO A 3 4.51 8.81 0.40
N THR A 4 4.72 10.11 0.61
CA THR A 4 4.04 10.87 1.68
C THR A 4 2.52 10.86 1.48
N ARG A 5 2.06 11.15 0.26
CA ARG A 5 0.63 11.16 -0.09
C ARG A 5 0.02 9.76 0.04
N PHE A 6 0.77 8.73 -0.34
CA PHE A 6 0.34 7.35 -0.18
C PHE A 6 0.23 6.95 1.30
N GLN A 7 1.16 7.36 2.16
CA GLN A 7 1.07 7.12 3.60
C GLN A 7 -0.18 7.76 4.19
N ASP A 8 -0.41 9.04 3.91
CA ASP A 8 -1.57 9.76 4.43
C ASP A 8 -2.88 9.12 3.94
N PHE A 9 -2.92 8.75 2.66
CA PHE A 9 -4.04 8.04 2.06
C PHE A 9 -4.29 6.68 2.72
N ALA A 10 -3.27 5.82 2.84
CA ALA A 10 -3.42 4.51 3.45
C ALA A 10 -3.80 4.59 4.94
N LEU A 11 -3.24 5.58 5.66
CA LEU A 11 -3.57 5.83 7.06
C LEU A 11 -5.03 6.28 7.23
N ASP A 12 -5.51 7.18 6.38
CA ASP A 12 -6.90 7.64 6.41
C ASP A 12 -7.87 6.48 6.12
N LEU A 13 -7.59 5.67 5.10
CA LEU A 13 -8.39 4.47 4.82
C LEU A 13 -8.42 3.50 6.00
N ALA A 14 -7.26 3.21 6.59
CA ALA A 14 -7.17 2.30 7.73
C ALA A 14 -7.94 2.83 8.94
N LYS A 15 -7.89 4.13 9.24
CA LYS A 15 -8.65 4.75 10.34
C LYS A 15 -10.16 4.69 10.14
N ASN A 16 -10.62 4.72 8.89
CA ASN A 16 -12.04 4.72 8.55
C ASN A 16 -12.59 3.32 8.22
N SER A 17 -11.75 2.28 8.25
CA SER A 17 -12.16 0.91 7.94
C SER A 17 -12.75 0.23 9.18
N PRO A 18 -13.95 -0.39 9.09
CA PRO A 18 -14.55 -1.11 10.20
C PRO A 18 -13.75 -2.35 10.62
N ASP A 19 -12.94 -2.89 9.73
CA ASP A 19 -12.13 -4.10 9.95
C ASP A 19 -10.72 -3.78 10.47
N CYS A 20 -10.43 -2.51 10.71
CA CYS A 20 -9.17 -2.03 11.26
C CYS A 20 -9.39 -1.48 12.67
N GLY A 21 -8.61 -1.97 13.62
CA GLY A 21 -8.61 -1.45 14.98
C GLY A 21 -7.84 -0.12 15.05
N GLN A 22 -6.59 -0.17 15.50
CA GLN A 22 -5.74 1.00 15.57
C GLN A 22 -4.94 1.18 14.27
N ALA A 23 -4.84 2.41 13.77
CA ALA A 23 -3.98 2.76 12.64
C ALA A 23 -3.13 4.02 12.94
N ARG A 24 -1.82 3.95 12.68
CA ARG A 24 -0.83 5.02 12.94
C ARG A 24 0.29 4.99 11.92
N THR A 25 1.06 6.08 11.78
CA THR A 25 2.31 6.02 11.01
C THR A 25 3.33 5.15 11.75
N LEU A 26 4.34 4.59 11.05
CA LEU A 26 5.44 3.89 11.73
C LEU A 26 6.23 4.82 12.67
N ALA A 27 6.37 6.10 12.32
CA ALA A 27 7.05 7.07 13.17
C ALA A 27 6.32 7.24 14.52
N ASP A 28 4.98 7.24 14.52
CA ASP A 28 4.16 7.35 15.73
C ASP A 28 4.25 6.10 16.64
N THR A 29 4.71 4.97 16.12
CA THR A 29 5.00 3.76 16.91
C THR A 29 6.45 3.69 17.39
N GLY A 30 7.26 4.72 17.09
CA GLY A 30 8.69 4.76 17.41
C GLY A 30 9.59 4.11 16.36
N VAL A 31 9.04 3.56 15.28
CA VAL A 31 9.79 2.95 14.18
C VAL A 31 10.19 4.05 13.18
N THR A 32 11.39 4.60 13.35
CA THR A 32 11.90 5.74 12.56
C THR A 32 12.91 5.35 11.47
N LYS A 33 13.31 4.07 11.42
CA LYS A 33 14.23 3.55 10.38
C LYS A 33 13.65 3.69 8.97
N TYR A 34 12.33 3.69 8.85
CA TYR A 34 11.61 3.77 7.59
C TYR A 34 10.91 5.12 7.50
N PRO A 35 11.19 5.94 6.47
CA PRO A 35 10.65 7.29 6.38
C PRO A 35 9.13 7.29 6.19
N TYR A 36 8.59 6.22 5.60
CA TYR A 36 7.17 6.08 5.31
C TYR A 36 6.65 4.70 5.68
N GLY A 37 5.46 4.66 6.26
CA GLY A 37 4.80 3.40 6.59
C GLY A 37 3.57 3.54 7.47
N LEU A 38 2.90 2.42 7.66
CA LEU A 38 1.65 2.26 8.41
C LEU A 38 1.80 1.13 9.44
N SER A 39 1.45 1.38 10.69
CA SER A 39 1.08 0.32 11.63
C SER A 39 -0.45 0.25 11.70
N ALA A 40 -1.01 -0.95 11.51
CA ALA A 40 -2.44 -1.18 11.58
C ALA A 40 -2.77 -2.48 12.31
N THR A 41 -3.84 -2.47 13.11
CA THR A 41 -4.40 -3.69 13.70
C THR A 41 -5.46 -4.27 12.77
N ALA A 42 -5.18 -5.40 12.13
CA ALA A 42 -6.15 -6.12 11.31
C ALA A 42 -6.23 -7.58 11.77
N SER A 43 -7.44 -8.16 11.75
CA SER A 43 -7.68 -9.54 12.19
C SER A 43 -7.09 -9.86 13.59
N GLY A 44 -7.11 -8.89 14.50
CA GLY A 44 -6.62 -9.05 15.87
C GLY A 44 -5.11 -9.02 16.07
N ARG A 45 -4.32 -8.76 15.02
CA ARG A 45 -2.85 -8.59 15.10
C ARG A 45 -2.42 -7.22 14.59
N GLU A 46 -1.37 -6.67 15.18
CA GLU A 46 -0.66 -5.53 14.60
C GLU A 46 0.15 -6.01 13.39
N ILE A 47 0.09 -5.24 12.30
CA ILE A 47 0.87 -5.44 11.10
C ILE A 47 1.53 -4.09 10.77
N GLN A 48 2.83 -4.12 10.55
CA GLN A 48 3.61 -2.96 10.21
C GLN A 48 4.04 -3.03 8.74
N TRP A 49 3.81 -1.93 8.03
CA TRP A 49 4.06 -1.80 6.60
C TRP A 49 5.08 -0.70 6.34
N GLN A 50 6.18 -1.05 5.72
CA GLN A 50 7.10 -0.08 5.12
C GLN A 50 6.62 0.27 3.71
N PHE A 51 6.60 1.56 3.36
CA PHE A 51 6.30 2.02 2.01
C PHE A 51 7.57 2.51 1.29
N ILE A 52 7.85 1.93 0.13
CA ILE A 52 8.94 2.34 -0.76
C ILE A 52 8.32 2.75 -2.10
N ALA A 53 8.63 3.94 -2.57
CA ALA A 53 8.12 4.43 -3.85
C ALA A 53 9.15 4.28 -4.97
N GLN A 54 8.66 3.89 -6.14
CA GLN A 54 9.31 4.12 -7.42
C GLN A 54 8.49 5.13 -8.19
N SER A 55 9.06 6.29 -8.47
CA SER A 55 8.42 7.30 -9.32
C SER A 55 8.27 6.80 -10.75
N ARG A 56 7.32 7.37 -11.48
CA ARG A 56 7.26 7.23 -12.93
C ARG A 56 8.56 7.71 -13.58
N ASP A 57 8.83 7.23 -14.79
CA ASP A 57 10.02 7.66 -15.52
C ASP A 57 10.00 9.17 -15.78
N GLY A 58 11.16 9.81 -15.60
CA GLY A 58 11.34 11.25 -15.75
C GLY A 58 10.78 12.15 -14.64
N ASP A 59 10.11 11.61 -13.59
CA ASP A 59 9.58 12.42 -12.50
C ASP A 59 10.69 12.96 -11.60
N LYS A 60 10.58 14.23 -11.18
CA LYS A 60 11.47 14.83 -10.19
C LYS A 60 10.72 15.19 -8.93
N PHE A 61 11.24 14.77 -7.78
CA PHE A 61 10.66 15.10 -6.48
C PHE A 61 10.62 16.61 -6.18
N THR A 62 11.45 17.41 -6.86
CA THR A 62 11.46 18.89 -6.73
C THR A 62 10.34 19.58 -7.51
N GLU A 63 9.71 18.88 -8.45
CA GLU A 63 8.61 19.42 -9.25
C GLU A 63 7.26 19.04 -8.60
N PRO A 64 6.16 19.77 -8.87
CA PRO A 64 4.83 19.37 -8.42
C PRO A 64 4.45 17.97 -8.91
N GLU A 65 3.74 17.21 -8.07
CA GLU A 65 3.22 15.90 -8.48
C GLU A 65 2.13 16.07 -9.53
N THR A 66 2.24 15.34 -10.64
CA THR A 66 1.16 15.22 -11.63
C THR A 66 0.30 14.01 -11.28
N ILE A 67 -0.99 14.23 -11.05
CA ILE A 67 -1.94 13.17 -10.73
C ILE A 67 -2.52 12.62 -12.04
N THR A 68 -2.27 11.35 -12.32
CA THR A 68 -2.83 10.63 -13.47
C THR A 68 -3.91 9.67 -12.99
N LYS A 69 -5.08 9.74 -13.63
CA LYS A 69 -6.19 8.83 -13.36
C LYS A 69 -6.15 7.66 -14.34
N ALA A 70 -6.48 6.47 -13.86
CA ALA A 70 -6.83 5.30 -14.63
C ALA A 70 -8.14 5.54 -15.39
N GLU A 71 -8.34 4.82 -16.49
CA GLU A 71 -9.61 4.86 -17.23
C GLU A 71 -10.77 4.29 -16.40
N GLN A 72 -10.48 3.30 -15.56
CA GLN A 72 -11.41 2.71 -14.61
C GLN A 72 -10.69 2.48 -13.28
N PRO A 73 -11.29 2.87 -12.13
CA PRO A 73 -10.76 2.52 -10.82
C PRO A 73 -10.69 1.01 -10.64
N ILE A 74 -9.70 0.54 -9.89
CA ILE A 74 -9.66 -0.87 -9.50
C ILE A 74 -10.88 -1.23 -8.65
N SER A 75 -11.53 -2.36 -8.98
CA SER A 75 -12.63 -2.89 -8.17
C SER A 75 -12.12 -3.93 -7.15
N LEU A 76 -12.94 -4.26 -6.16
CA LEU A 76 -12.57 -5.26 -5.16
C LEU A 76 -12.36 -6.65 -5.79
N GLU A 77 -13.13 -6.98 -6.82
CA GLU A 77 -13.04 -8.24 -7.57
C GLU A 77 -11.73 -8.37 -8.36
N ALA A 78 -11.03 -7.26 -8.59
CA ALA A 78 -9.74 -7.23 -9.28
C ALA A 78 -8.54 -7.41 -8.32
N VAL A 79 -8.76 -7.49 -7.00
CA VAL A 79 -7.71 -7.87 -6.05
C VAL A 79 -7.31 -9.33 -6.31
N PRO A 80 -6.02 -9.63 -6.52
CA PRO A 80 -5.58 -11.00 -6.78
C PRO A 80 -5.96 -11.98 -5.68
N ASP A 81 -6.37 -13.18 -6.08
CA ASP A 81 -6.57 -14.27 -5.14
C ASP A 81 -5.25 -14.86 -4.60
N GLY A 82 -5.37 -15.68 -3.55
CA GLY A 82 -4.22 -16.14 -2.77
C GLY A 82 -3.69 -15.05 -1.84
N GLY A 83 -2.40 -15.08 -1.56
CA GLY A 83 -1.74 -14.13 -0.66
C GLY A 83 -1.86 -14.51 0.82
N LEU A 84 -1.05 -13.86 1.65
CA LEU A 84 -1.25 -13.89 3.10
C LEU A 84 -2.43 -13.00 3.49
N PRO A 85 -3.11 -13.29 4.62
CA PRO A 85 -4.25 -12.49 5.08
C PRO A 85 -3.94 -10.99 5.16
N GLU A 86 -2.76 -10.61 5.64
CA GLU A 86 -2.30 -9.22 5.71
C GLU A 86 -2.16 -8.55 4.34
N GLU A 87 -1.62 -9.25 3.34
CA GLU A 87 -1.47 -8.75 1.97
C GLU A 87 -2.83 -8.50 1.32
N ARG A 88 -3.75 -9.48 1.47
CA ARG A 88 -5.12 -9.33 0.99
C ARG A 88 -5.83 -8.18 1.67
N TRP A 89 -5.80 -8.11 3.00
CA TRP A 89 -6.43 -7.03 3.75
C TRP A 89 -5.97 -5.66 3.27
N PHE A 90 -4.66 -5.48 3.07
CA PHE A 90 -4.13 -4.19 2.63
C PHE A 90 -4.53 -3.86 1.18
N ALA A 91 -4.47 -4.84 0.27
CA ALA A 91 -4.91 -4.64 -1.12
C ALA A 91 -6.42 -4.34 -1.21
N GLU A 92 -7.26 -5.07 -0.47
CA GLU A 92 -8.71 -4.86 -0.41
C GLU A 92 -9.07 -3.51 0.22
N LEU A 93 -8.35 -3.08 1.27
CA LEU A 93 -8.50 -1.75 1.86
C LEU A 93 -8.29 -0.66 0.81
N LEU A 94 -7.22 -0.77 0.02
CA LEU A 94 -6.92 0.19 -1.04
C LEU A 94 -7.95 0.11 -2.18
N ALA A 95 -8.40 -1.09 -2.56
CA ALA A 95 -9.41 -1.25 -3.61
C ALA A 95 -10.75 -0.61 -3.24
N ARG A 96 -11.21 -0.77 -1.99
CA ARG A 96 -12.48 -0.20 -1.49
C ARG A 96 -12.52 1.33 -1.50
N SER A 97 -11.36 1.99 -1.55
CA SER A 97 -11.28 3.45 -1.65
C SER A 97 -11.87 4.00 -2.95
N GLY A 98 -11.95 3.18 -4.01
CA GLY A 98 -12.30 3.65 -5.35
C GLY A 98 -11.26 4.61 -5.95
N SER A 99 -10.01 4.56 -5.48
CA SER A 99 -8.94 5.41 -5.99
C SER A 99 -8.81 5.31 -7.51
N GLU A 100 -9.00 6.44 -8.17
CA GLU A 100 -8.85 6.55 -9.63
C GLU A 100 -7.38 6.49 -10.05
N GLU A 101 -6.41 6.43 -9.15
CA GLU A 101 -4.99 6.37 -9.53
C GLU A 101 -4.42 4.95 -9.57
N ILE A 102 -5.04 4.01 -8.86
CA ILE A 102 -4.54 2.63 -8.73
C ILE A 102 -5.09 1.79 -9.88
N THR A 103 -4.20 1.04 -10.54
CA THR A 103 -4.54 0.21 -11.70
C THR A 103 -4.42 -1.29 -11.45
N ALA A 104 -3.54 -1.71 -10.51
CA ALA A 104 -3.34 -3.12 -10.20
C ALA A 104 -2.70 -3.30 -8.82
N PHE A 105 -2.83 -4.53 -8.32
CA PHE A 105 -2.07 -5.04 -7.18
C PHE A 105 -1.30 -6.29 -7.57
N GLU A 106 -0.19 -6.53 -6.89
CA GLU A 106 0.51 -7.82 -6.92
C GLU A 106 0.87 -8.20 -5.48
N LEU A 107 0.31 -9.32 -5.01
CA LEU A 107 0.65 -9.89 -3.70
C LEU A 107 1.98 -10.64 -3.80
N TRP A 108 2.85 -10.50 -2.81
CA TRP A 108 4.21 -11.02 -2.91
C TRP A 108 4.30 -12.48 -2.50
N SER A 109 3.51 -12.90 -1.51
CA SER A 109 3.59 -14.27 -0.99
C SER A 109 3.31 -15.39 -2.01
N PRO A 110 2.44 -15.22 -3.03
CA PRO A 110 2.23 -16.23 -4.07
C PRO A 110 3.34 -16.30 -5.13
N ARG A 111 4.33 -15.40 -5.11
CA ARG A 111 5.37 -15.37 -6.14
C ARG A 111 6.20 -16.67 -6.11
N PRO A 112 6.58 -17.23 -7.28
CA PRO A 112 7.31 -18.51 -7.36
C PRO A 112 8.63 -18.55 -6.58
N ASN A 113 9.27 -17.39 -6.36
CA ASN A 113 10.54 -17.26 -5.66
C ASN A 113 10.42 -16.49 -4.33
N ASN A 114 9.22 -16.48 -3.71
CA ASN A 114 9.03 -15.80 -2.43
C ASN A 114 9.93 -16.43 -1.35
N ARG A 115 10.48 -15.58 -0.48
CA ARG A 115 11.26 -15.99 0.68
C ARG A 115 10.42 -15.70 1.92
N LYS A 116 10.53 -16.55 2.94
CA LYS A 116 9.87 -16.30 4.23
C LYS A 116 10.28 -14.91 4.78
N GLY A 117 9.32 -14.11 5.21
CA GLY A 117 9.56 -12.73 5.71
C GLY A 117 9.76 -11.68 4.61
N HIS A 118 9.44 -12.01 3.36
CA HIS A 118 9.43 -11.09 2.22
C HIS A 118 8.01 -10.91 1.67
N ASP A 119 7.08 -10.70 2.59
CA ASP A 119 5.66 -10.55 2.29
C ASP A 119 5.33 -9.06 2.05
N GLY A 120 4.33 -8.80 1.23
CA GLY A 120 3.98 -7.46 0.82
C GLY A 120 3.05 -7.36 -0.38
N VAL A 121 2.82 -6.12 -0.80
CA VAL A 121 1.97 -5.77 -1.95
C VAL A 121 2.72 -4.76 -2.81
N THR A 122 2.76 -5.00 -4.12
CA THR A 122 3.06 -3.94 -5.09
C THR A 122 1.74 -3.27 -5.48
N VAL A 123 1.67 -1.95 -5.35
CA VAL A 123 0.57 -1.13 -5.85
C VAL A 123 1.04 -0.44 -7.13
N PHE A 124 0.32 -0.66 -8.22
CA PHE A 124 0.60 -0.04 -9.52
C PHE A 124 -0.34 1.14 -9.75
N PHE A 125 0.23 2.25 -10.24
CA PHE A 125 -0.51 3.47 -10.53
C PHE A 125 -0.62 3.72 -12.03
N ALA A 126 -1.62 4.51 -12.44
CA ALA A 126 -1.89 4.87 -13.82
C ALA A 126 -0.73 5.65 -14.49
N ASP A 127 0.06 6.37 -13.71
CA ASP A 127 1.26 7.07 -14.17
C ASP A 127 2.49 6.16 -14.30
N SER A 128 2.36 4.84 -14.09
CA SER A 128 3.44 3.86 -14.01
C SER A 128 4.34 3.98 -12.76
N ALA A 129 4.04 4.89 -11.83
CA ALA A 129 4.66 4.84 -10.51
C ALA A 129 4.24 3.56 -9.77
N ARG A 130 5.01 3.19 -8.76
CA ARG A 130 4.75 2.02 -7.92
C ARG A 130 4.99 2.32 -6.46
N ILE A 131 4.19 1.71 -5.60
CA ILE A 131 4.50 1.59 -4.18
C ILE A 131 4.74 0.12 -3.88
N TYR A 132 5.88 -0.16 -3.26
CA TYR A 132 6.21 -1.45 -2.66
C TYR A 132 5.89 -1.35 -1.17
N ALA A 133 4.77 -1.94 -0.76
CA ALA A 133 4.33 -2.03 0.62
C ALA A 133 4.81 -3.36 1.20
N ARG A 134 5.88 -3.31 1.99
CA ARG A 134 6.51 -4.49 2.58
C ARG A 134 6.07 -4.66 4.04
N VAL A 135 5.69 -5.89 4.42
CA VAL A 135 5.49 -6.22 5.84
C VAL A 135 6.83 -6.25 6.55
N ILE A 136 6.91 -5.61 7.72
CA ILE A 136 8.09 -5.59 8.57
C ILE A 136 7.75 -6.23 9.92
N ASP A 137 8.69 -7.06 10.41
CA ASP A 137 8.65 -7.69 11.73
C ASP A 137 9.06 -6.72 12.83
#